data_AF-A0A381WYF4-F1
#
_entry.id   AF-A0A381WYF4-F1
#
_cell.length_a   1.000
_cell.length_b   1.000
_cell.length_c   1.000
_cell.angle_alpha   90.00
_cell.angle_beta   90.00
_cell.angle_gamma   90.00
#
_symmetry.space_group_name_H-M   'P 1'
#
loop_
_entity.id
_entity.type
_entity.pdbx_description
1 polymer ?
#
loop_
_entity_poly.entity_id
_entity_poly.type
_entity_poly.pdbx_seq_one_letter_code
_entity_poly.pdbx_strand_id
1 'polypeptide(L)'
;MVKDAPNEDKIVEKMFNFIGDHPIVAHNLPFDLSFLSDLKLNYLSQEVKNEGYDTVPLAQAFLFFLPNHQLGTIAEYLGSASEDTHRALADTEILGQLFLKLVREAASYPLPVIQKILSATEGKMF
;
A
#
# COMPACT_ATOMS: atom_id res chain seq x y z
N MET A 1 16.00 -16.48 1.49
CA MET A 1 17.43 -16.22 1.80
C MET A 1 17.50 -15.18 2.91
N VAL A 2 17.97 -15.53 4.10
CA VAL A 2 18.17 -14.57 5.23
C VAL A 2 19.37 -14.91 6.13
N LYS A 3 19.97 -16.10 5.97
CA LYS A 3 21.03 -16.62 6.84
C LYS A 3 22.25 -15.70 6.99
N ASP A 4 22.62 -15.03 5.89
CA ASP A 4 23.79 -14.16 5.81
C ASP A 4 23.41 -12.66 5.80
N ALA A 5 22.13 -12.34 6.02
CA ALA A 5 21.67 -10.96 6.08
C ALA A 5 22.03 -10.31 7.43
N PRO A 6 22.17 -8.98 7.49
CA PRO A 6 22.30 -8.27 8.76
C PRO A 6 21.09 -8.53 9.66
N ASN A 7 21.33 -8.57 10.97
CA ASN A 7 20.26 -8.54 11.96
C ASN A 7 19.46 -7.24 11.85
N GLU A 8 18.19 -7.30 12.28
CA GLU A 8 17.23 -6.20 12.22
C GLU A 8 17.74 -4.92 12.91
N ASP A 9 18.38 -5.05 14.08
CA ASP A 9 18.94 -3.93 14.85
C ASP A 9 19.93 -3.06 14.04
N LYS A 10 20.58 -3.65 13.02
CA LYS A 10 21.54 -2.94 12.16
C LYS A 10 20.91 -2.19 10.99
N ILE A 11 19.64 -2.47 10.68
CA ILE A 11 18.95 -1.95 9.48
C ILE A 11 17.76 -1.07 9.82
N VAL A 12 17.11 -1.26 10.97
CA VAL A 12 15.85 -0.58 11.31
C VAL A 12 16.00 0.94 11.31
N GLU A 13 17.06 1.48 11.91
CA GLU A 13 17.30 2.94 11.90
C GLU A 13 17.49 3.48 10.48
N LYS A 14 18.28 2.80 9.65
CA LYS A 14 18.49 3.19 8.24
C LYS A 14 17.21 3.12 7.43
N MET A 15 16.39 2.09 7.66
CA MET A 15 15.09 1.92 7.01
C MET A 15 14.14 3.06 7.37
N PHE A 16 14.00 3.41 8.65
CA PHE A 16 13.15 4.52 9.06
C PHE A 16 13.68 5.88 8.62
N ASN A 17 14.99 6.07 8.56
CA ASN A 17 15.59 7.27 7.98
C ASN A 17 15.32 7.38 6.47
N PHE A 18 15.27 6.26 5.75
CA PHE A 18 14.89 6.23 4.34
C PHE A 18 13.40 6.55 4.13
N ILE A 19 12.51 5.99 4.97
CA ILE A 19 11.08 6.27 4.93
C ILE A 19 10.81 7.75 5.26
N GLY A 20 11.49 8.29 6.28
CA GLY A 20 11.30 9.66 6.75
C GLY A 20 9.85 9.93 7.14
N ASP A 21 9.36 11.11 6.75
CA ASP A 21 7.97 11.54 6.96
C ASP A 21 7.06 11.28 5.74
N HIS A 22 7.54 10.51 4.75
CA HIS A 22 6.75 10.23 3.55
C HIS A 22 5.53 9.36 3.87
N PRO A 23 4.40 9.55 3.15
CA PRO A 23 3.26 8.66 3.28
C PRO A 23 3.62 7.23 2.88
N ILE A 24 3.03 6.26 3.59
CA ILE A 24 3.20 4.83 3.34
C ILE A 24 2.00 4.35 2.52
N VAL A 25 2.28 3.79 1.35
CA VAL A 25 1.28 3.15 0.49
C VAL A 25 1.50 1.64 0.55
N ALA A 26 0.43 0.90 0.80
CA ALA A 26 0.48 -0.56 0.93
C ALA A 26 -0.74 -1.23 0.28
N HIS A 27 -0.69 -2.54 0.14
CA HIS A 27 -1.78 -3.36 -0.34
C HIS A 27 -2.22 -4.29 0.79
N ASN A 28 -3.26 -3.89 1.54
CA ASN A 28 -3.56 -4.35 2.91
C ASN A 28 -2.66 -3.68 3.96
N LEU A 29 -2.77 -2.35 4.04
CA LEU A 29 -1.95 -1.47 4.88
C LEU A 29 -1.86 -1.88 6.36
N PRO A 30 -2.93 -2.37 7.03
CA PRO A 30 -2.83 -2.77 8.44
C PRO A 30 -1.73 -3.80 8.72
N PHE A 31 -1.48 -4.71 7.76
CA PHE A 31 -0.43 -5.71 7.90
C PHE A 31 0.96 -5.07 7.93
N ASP A 32 1.31 -4.28 6.92
CA ASP A 32 2.61 -3.61 6.84
C ASP A 32 2.81 -2.62 7.99
N LEU A 33 1.78 -1.85 8.36
CA LEU A 33 1.86 -0.91 9.49
C LEU A 33 2.04 -1.61 10.83
N SER A 34 1.44 -2.79 11.05
CA SER A 34 1.70 -3.56 12.29
C SER A 34 3.17 -3.94 12.40
N PHE A 35 3.77 -4.41 11.31
CA PHE A 35 5.18 -4.81 11.29
C PHE A 35 6.12 -3.61 11.50
N LEU A 36 5.85 -2.49 10.81
CA LEU A 36 6.63 -1.26 11.00
C LEU A 36 6.46 -0.69 12.41
N SER A 37 5.25 -0.75 12.98
CA SER A 37 4.99 -0.27 14.34
C SER A 37 5.77 -1.10 15.37
N ASP A 38 5.74 -2.42 15.25
CA ASP A 38 6.49 -3.31 16.13
C ASP A 38 8.00 -3.07 16.03
N LEU A 39 8.54 -2.95 14.80
CA LEU A 39 9.97 -2.65 14.61
C LEU A 39 10.36 -1.30 15.22
N LYS A 40 9.57 -0.25 14.96
CA LYS A 40 9.90 1.10 15.44
C LYS A 40 9.79 1.19 16.97
N LEU A 41 8.80 0.52 17.55
CA LEU A 41 8.65 0.48 19.00
C LEU A 41 9.79 -0.31 19.65
N ASN A 42 10.09 -1.51 19.17
CA ASN A 42 11.06 -2.41 19.80
C ASN A 42 12.50 -1.93 19.66
N TYR A 43 12.88 -1.32 18.53
CA TYR A 43 14.27 -0.93 18.27
C TYR A 43 14.52 0.57 18.49
N LEU A 44 13.52 1.42 18.32
CA LEU A 44 13.68 2.88 18.41
C LEU A 44 12.85 3.53 19.51
N SER A 45 11.99 2.78 20.22
CA SER A 45 11.07 3.31 21.24
C SER A 45 10.20 4.46 20.73
N GLN A 46 9.75 4.35 19.46
CA GLN A 46 8.96 5.38 18.78
C GLN A 46 7.78 4.77 18.01
N GLU A 47 6.74 5.59 17.81
CA GLU A 47 5.57 5.23 17.00
C GLU A 47 5.75 5.59 15.52
N VAL A 48 5.08 4.84 14.64
CA VAL A 48 4.91 5.21 13.23
C VAL A 48 3.83 6.29 13.16
N LYS A 49 4.18 7.45 12.60
CA LYS A 49 3.28 8.62 12.48
C LYS A 49 2.97 9.00 11.02
N ASN A 50 3.50 8.23 10.08
CA ASN A 50 3.35 8.45 8.65
C ASN A 50 1.87 8.31 8.26
N GLU A 51 1.41 9.16 7.35
CA GLU A 51 0.10 8.97 6.71
C GLU A 51 0.10 7.64 5.94
N GLY A 52 -1.01 6.91 6.00
CA GLY A 52 -1.14 5.59 5.39
C GLY A 52 -2.24 5.55 4.35
N TYR A 53 -1.96 4.96 3.19
CA TYR A 53 -2.94 4.73 2.12
C TYR A 53 -3.01 3.25 1.76
N ASP A 54 -4.22 2.68 1.85
CA ASP A 54 -4.48 1.31 1.44
C ASP A 54 -5.04 1.25 0.02
N THR A 55 -4.37 0.49 -0.84
CA THR A 55 -4.80 0.29 -2.21
C THR A 55 -5.94 -0.70 -2.36
N VAL A 56 -6.21 -1.57 -1.38
CA VAL A 56 -7.31 -2.55 -1.44
C VAL A 56 -8.68 -1.86 -1.54
N PRO A 57 -9.09 -0.96 -0.62
CA PRO A 57 -10.39 -0.30 -0.73
C PRO A 57 -10.49 0.60 -1.96
N LEU A 58 -9.39 1.25 -2.37
CA LEU A 58 -9.35 2.03 -3.61
C LEU A 58 -9.57 1.13 -4.84
N ALA A 59 -8.90 -0.02 -4.89
CA ALA A 59 -9.07 -0.98 -5.98
C ALA A 59 -10.48 -1.58 -5.98
N GLN A 60 -11.08 -1.84 -4.83
CA GLN A 60 -12.47 -2.29 -4.74
C GLN A 60 -13.45 -1.24 -5.28
N ALA A 61 -13.20 0.05 -5.02
CA ALA A 61 -14.04 1.14 -5.50
C ALA A 61 -13.93 1.35 -7.02
N PHE A 62 -12.70 1.38 -7.55
CA PHE A 62 -12.43 1.77 -8.94
C PHE A 62 -12.25 0.60 -9.91
N LEU A 63 -11.82 -0.57 -9.42
CA LEU A 63 -11.63 -1.79 -10.18
C LEU A 63 -12.63 -2.87 -9.73
N PHE A 64 -13.87 -2.46 -9.45
CA PHE A 64 -14.95 -3.32 -8.94
C PHE A 64 -15.30 -4.51 -9.85
N PHE A 65 -14.89 -4.46 -11.12
CA PHE A 65 -15.13 -5.49 -12.12
C PHE A 65 -14.10 -6.65 -12.08
N LEU A 66 -13.02 -6.53 -11.28
CA LEU A 66 -12.08 -7.62 -11.08
C LEU A 66 -12.66 -8.69 -10.16
N PRO A 67 -12.33 -9.98 -10.37
CA PRO A 67 -12.88 -11.09 -9.58
C PRO A 67 -12.42 -11.06 -8.12
N ASN A 68 -11.24 -10.49 -7.86
CA ASN A 68 -10.72 -10.17 -6.54
C ASN A 68 -9.67 -9.05 -6.69
N HIS A 69 -9.22 -8.52 -5.55
CA HIS A 69 -8.25 -7.44 -5.50
C HIS A 69 -6.93 -7.90 -4.88
N GLN A 70 -6.53 -9.16 -5.08
CA GLN A 70 -5.19 -9.60 -4.72
C GLN A 70 -4.17 -8.99 -5.69
N LEU A 71 -2.97 -8.66 -5.18
CA LEU A 71 -1.93 -8.02 -5.98
C LEU A 71 -1.58 -8.80 -7.26
N GLY A 72 -1.62 -10.14 -7.24
CA GLY A 72 -1.43 -10.99 -8.42
C GLY A 72 -2.48 -10.76 -9.52
N THR A 73 -3.77 -10.82 -9.17
CA THR A 73 -4.88 -10.52 -10.10
C THR A 73 -4.75 -9.11 -10.67
N ILE A 74 -4.35 -8.15 -9.83
CA ILE A 74 -4.13 -6.77 -10.27
C ILE A 74 -2.92 -6.66 -11.21
N ALA A 75 -1.82 -7.37 -10.92
CA ALA A 75 -0.63 -7.39 -11.77
C ALA A 75 -0.97 -7.90 -13.18
N GLU A 76 -1.75 -8.99 -13.27
CA GLU A 76 -2.28 -9.51 -14.53
C GLU A 76 -3.11 -8.46 -15.27
N TYR A 77 -4.03 -7.78 -14.56
CA TYR A 77 -4.83 -6.69 -15.13
C TYR A 77 -4.00 -5.50 -15.63
N LEU A 78 -2.88 -5.20 -14.97
CA LEU A 78 -1.95 -4.14 -15.39
C LEU A 78 -1.09 -4.54 -16.59
N GLY A 79 -1.17 -5.78 -17.06
CA GLY A 79 -0.32 -6.30 -18.14
C GLY A 79 1.11 -6.63 -17.68
N SER A 80 1.33 -6.67 -16.36
CA SER A 80 2.59 -7.06 -15.76
C SER A 80 2.59 -8.57 -15.54
N ALA A 81 2.86 -9.33 -16.60
CA ALA A 81 3.13 -10.75 -16.48
C ALA A 81 4.52 -10.93 -15.86
N SER A 82 4.61 -10.93 -14.53
CA SER A 82 5.89 -11.15 -13.85
C SER A 82 6.24 -12.63 -13.90
N GLU A 83 7.20 -13.00 -14.76
CA GLU A 83 7.80 -14.34 -14.81
C GLU A 83 8.55 -14.72 -13.51
N ASP A 84 8.63 -13.81 -12.54
CA ASP A 84 9.29 -13.99 -11.24
C ASP A 84 8.50 -13.26 -10.12
N THR A 85 7.18 -13.51 -10.02
CA THR A 85 6.39 -13.22 -8.80
C THR A 85 7.07 -13.89 -7.60
N HIS A 86 7.15 -13.19 -6.45
CA HIS A 86 7.69 -13.60 -5.12
C HIS A 86 8.89 -12.78 -4.60
N ARG A 87 9.32 -11.70 -5.27
CA ARG A 87 10.28 -10.74 -4.70
C ARG A 87 9.57 -9.46 -4.27
N ALA A 88 9.72 -9.10 -2.99
CA ALA A 88 9.11 -7.90 -2.38
C ALA A 88 9.34 -6.60 -3.19
N LEU A 89 10.48 -6.47 -3.88
CA LEU A 89 10.75 -5.33 -4.75
C LEU A 89 9.79 -5.27 -5.95
N ALA A 90 9.60 -6.40 -6.65
CA ALA A 90 8.70 -6.45 -7.81
C ALA A 90 7.25 -6.17 -7.38
N ASP A 91 6.83 -6.73 -6.25
CA ASP A 91 5.50 -6.47 -5.68
C ASP A 91 5.33 -4.98 -5.34
N THR A 92 6.36 -4.33 -4.80
CA THR A 92 6.34 -2.89 -4.48
C THR A 92 6.29 -2.01 -5.75
N GLU A 93 6.96 -2.42 -6.83
CA GLU A 93 6.90 -1.71 -8.13
C GLU A 93 5.50 -1.81 -8.75
N ILE A 94 4.89 -3.00 -8.74
CA ILE A 94 3.51 -3.21 -9.20
C ILE A 94 2.53 -2.39 -8.35
N LEU A 95 2.71 -2.39 -7.02
CA LEU A 95 1.91 -1.58 -6.10
C LEU A 95 2.02 -0.09 -6.43
N GLY A 96 3.22 0.42 -6.70
CA GLY A 96 3.42 1.81 -7.11
C GLY A 96 2.68 2.16 -8.41
N GLN A 97 2.74 1.27 -9.41
CA GLN A 97 2.00 1.42 -10.66
C GLN A 97 0.48 1.40 -10.44
N LEU A 98 0.00 0.47 -9.62
CA LEU A 98 -1.40 0.37 -9.22
C LEU A 98 -1.87 1.67 -8.57
N PHE A 99 -1.15 2.17 -7.55
CA PHE A 99 -1.54 3.35 -6.82
C PHE A 99 -1.64 4.58 -7.74
N LEU A 100 -0.66 4.78 -8.62
CA LEU A 100 -0.71 5.86 -9.61
C LEU A 100 -1.90 5.72 -10.57
N LYS A 101 -2.25 4.49 -10.97
CA LYS A 101 -3.44 4.24 -11.80
C LYS A 101 -4.72 4.57 -11.04
N LEU A 102 -4.86 4.14 -9.78
CA LEU A 102 -6.03 4.42 -8.94
C LEU A 102 -6.21 5.92 -8.69
N VAL A 103 -5.12 6.65 -8.42
CA VAL A 103 -5.18 8.12 -8.24
C VAL A 103 -5.64 8.81 -9.53
N ARG A 104 -5.12 8.39 -10.69
CA ARG A 104 -5.55 8.93 -11.99
C ARG A 104 -7.02 8.59 -12.28
N GLU A 105 -7.44 7.38 -11.97
CA GLU A 105 -8.83 6.95 -12.13
C GLU A 105 -9.76 7.80 -11.26
N ALA A 106 -9.44 7.96 -9.97
CA ALA A 106 -10.20 8.82 -9.05
C ALA A 106 -10.27 10.27 -9.55
N ALA A 107 -9.15 10.81 -10.05
CA ALA A 107 -9.07 12.18 -10.58
C ALA A 107 -9.78 12.36 -11.94
N SER A 108 -10.14 11.27 -12.63
CA SER A 108 -10.88 11.33 -13.90
C SER A 108 -12.36 11.72 -13.71
N TYR A 109 -12.89 11.54 -12.49
CA TYR A 109 -14.26 11.88 -12.15
C TYR A 109 -14.37 13.35 -11.70
N PRO A 110 -15.46 14.05 -12.05
CA PRO A 110 -15.69 15.40 -11.54
C PRO A 110 -15.79 15.40 -10.01
N LEU A 111 -15.13 16.37 -9.37
CA LEU A 111 -15.15 16.54 -7.90
C LEU A 111 -16.58 16.50 -7.29
N PRO A 112 -17.62 17.12 -7.91
CA PRO A 112 -18.98 17.04 -7.37
C PRO A 112 -19.53 15.60 -7.28
N VAL A 113 -19.09 14.70 -8.16
CA VAL A 113 -19.49 13.28 -8.11
C VAL A 113 -18.86 12.60 -6.91
N ILE A 114 -17.57 12.79 -6.69
CA ILE A 114 -16.84 12.25 -5.54
C ILE A 114 -17.42 12.79 -4.23
N GLN A 115 -17.68 14.09 -4.14
CA GLN A 115 -18.31 14.71 -2.98
C GLN A 115 -19.69 14.13 -2.69
N LYS A 116 -20.50 13.90 -3.74
CA LYS A 116 -21.81 13.28 -3.59
C LYS A 116 -21.71 11.84 -3.06
N ILE A 117 -20.78 11.04 -3.59
CA ILE A 117 -20.52 9.68 -3.10
C ILE A 117 -20.15 9.73 -1.62
N LEU A 118 -19.18 10.57 -1.23
CA LEU A 118 -18.76 10.72 0.15
C LEU A 118 -19.93 11.08 1.07
N SER A 119 -20.75 12.09 0.70
CA SER A 119 -21.93 12.49 1.48
C SER A 119 -22.99 11.39 1.62
N ALA A 120 -23.11 10.50 0.63
CA ALA A 120 -24.04 9.38 0.65
C ALA A 120 -23.50 8.17 1.47
N THR A 121 -22.19 8.14 1.72
CA THR A 121 -21.50 7.09 2.49
C THR A 121 -21.14 7.52 3.91
N GLU A 122 -21.21 8.81 4.24
CA GLU A 122 -21.00 9.32 5.60
C GLU A 122 -21.93 8.59 6.60
N GLY A 123 -21.32 7.96 7.61
CA GLY A 123 -22.02 7.20 8.65
C GLY A 123 -22.13 5.68 8.39
N LYS A 124 -21.69 5.17 7.24
CA LYS A 124 -21.53 3.73 7.00
C LYS A 124 -20.06 3.36 7.09
N MET A 125 -19.64 2.79 8.23
CA MET A 125 -18.37 2.08 8.31
C MET A 125 -18.46 0.85 7.40
N PHE A 126 -17.57 0.77 6.41
CA PHE A 126 -17.20 -0.50 5.78
C PHE A 126 -16.15 -1.19 6.64
#